data_AF-A0A9W6T4J0-F1
#
_entry.id   AF-A0A9W6T4J0-F1
#
_cell.length_a   1.000
_cell.length_b   1.000
_cell.length_c   1.000
_cell.angle_alpha   90.00
_cell.angle_beta   90.00
_cell.angle_gamma   90.00
#
_symmetry.space_group_name_H-M   'P 1'
#
loop_
_entity.id
_entity.type
_entity.pdbx_description
1 polymer ?
#
loop_
_entity_poly.entity_id
_entity_poly.type
_entity_poly.pdbx_seq_one_letter_code
_entity_poly.pdbx_strand_id
1 'polypeptide(L)'
;MYVLKRDNRKEPVRFDKITARVSRLCYGLDPKHVDAVAITQRVISGVYEGVTTIELDNLAAETAAYMTTVHPDYAILAARIAISNLHKQTKKQFSAVIDDLFNYINPKNNKQAPMISKELYDLVNKHSEELNSAIVYDRDFSYNYFGFKTLERSYLLRVNGKVAERPQHLIMRVALGIHGEDIESAIETYNLMSERFFTHASPTLFNAGTPQPQMSSCFLVAMQDDSIEGIYDTLKQCALISKTAGGIGLHIHNIRSTGSYIAGTNGTSNGIIPMIRVFNNTARYS
;
A
#
# COMPACT_ATOMS: atom_id res chain seq x y z
N MET A 1 -0.14 -3.77 -37.61
CA MET A 1 -0.09 -3.26 -36.23
C MET A 1 0.91 -4.07 -35.41
N TYR A 2 1.87 -3.39 -34.77
CA TYR A 2 2.88 -4.00 -33.90
C TYR A 2 2.77 -3.47 -32.46
N VAL A 3 3.17 -4.29 -31.49
CA VAL A 3 3.36 -3.93 -30.09
C VAL A 3 4.84 -3.81 -29.76
N LEU A 4 5.17 -2.94 -28.80
CA LEU A 4 6.51 -2.84 -28.23
C LEU A 4 6.62 -3.73 -26.99
N LYS A 5 7.53 -4.70 -27.05
CA LYS A 5 7.87 -5.53 -25.89
C LYS A 5 8.60 -4.72 -24.82
N ARG A 6 8.66 -5.29 -23.61
CA ARG A 6 9.42 -4.74 -22.48
C ARG A 6 10.92 -4.58 -22.78
N ASP A 7 11.45 -5.33 -23.74
CA ASP A 7 12.83 -5.24 -24.23
C ASP A 7 12.97 -4.38 -25.51
N ASN A 8 11.98 -3.53 -25.80
CA ASN A 8 11.88 -2.65 -26.97
C ASN A 8 11.82 -3.35 -28.34
N ARG A 9 11.70 -4.69 -28.39
CA ARG A 9 11.48 -5.40 -29.65
C ARG A 9 10.06 -5.20 -30.16
N LYS A 10 9.92 -5.00 -31.48
CA LYS A 10 8.63 -4.95 -32.17
C LYS A 10 8.13 -6.37 -32.41
N GLU A 11 6.88 -6.65 -32.05
CA GLU A 11 6.21 -7.91 -32.39
C GLU A 11 4.84 -7.61 -33.03
N PRO A 12 4.43 -8.32 -34.10
CA PRO A 12 3.08 -8.18 -34.64
C PRO A 12 2.03 -8.56 -33.60
N VAL A 13 0.94 -7.80 -33.54
CA VAL A 13 -0.22 -8.13 -32.70
C VAL A 13 -0.82 -9.44 -33.22
N ARG A 14 -0.87 -10.46 -32.37
CA ARG A 14 -1.49 -11.76 -32.69
C ARG A 14 -2.60 -12.05 -31.69
N PHE A 15 -3.84 -12.17 -32.20
CA PHE A 15 -5.04 -12.47 -31.42
C PHE A 15 -4.81 -13.70 -30.51
N ASP A 16 -4.38 -14.80 -31.12
CA ASP A 16 -4.19 -16.09 -30.43
C ASP A 16 -3.21 -16.00 -29.25
N LYS A 17 -2.17 -15.15 -29.35
CA LYS A 17 -1.20 -14.99 -28.26
C LYS A 17 -1.80 -14.25 -27.07
N ILE A 18 -2.66 -13.27 -27.31
CA ILE A 18 -3.34 -12.51 -26.26
C ILE A 18 -4.36 -13.43 -25.58
N THR A 19 -5.20 -14.11 -26.36
CA THR A 19 -6.19 -15.05 -25.83
C THR A 19 -5.53 -16.17 -25.05
N ALA A 20 -4.51 -16.84 -25.59
CA ALA A 20 -3.80 -17.91 -24.89
C ALA A 20 -3.21 -17.46 -23.55
N ARG A 21 -2.77 -16.21 -23.46
CA ARG A 21 -2.27 -15.63 -22.20
C ARG A 21 -3.40 -15.42 -21.19
N VAL A 22 -4.52 -14.85 -21.61
CA VAL A 22 -5.69 -14.63 -20.73
C VAL A 22 -6.27 -15.97 -20.28
N SER A 23 -6.43 -16.94 -21.19
CA SER A 23 -6.95 -18.28 -20.89
C SER A 23 -6.11 -19.02 -19.86
N ARG A 24 -4.77 -18.88 -19.87
CA ARG A 24 -3.89 -19.48 -18.84
C ARG A 24 -4.17 -18.95 -17.44
N LEU A 25 -4.73 -17.74 -17.31
CA LEU A 25 -5.07 -17.13 -16.03
C LEU A 25 -6.51 -17.45 -15.58
N CYS A 26 -7.28 -18.18 -16.39
CA CYS A 26 -8.66 -18.57 -16.06
C CYS A 26 -8.77 -19.86 -15.22
N TYR A 27 -7.67 -20.38 -14.66
CA TYR A 27 -7.70 -21.63 -13.88
C TYR A 27 -8.64 -21.51 -12.67
N GLY A 28 -9.52 -22.50 -12.47
CA GLY A 28 -10.49 -22.52 -11.37
C GLY A 28 -11.55 -21.41 -11.41
N LEU A 29 -11.69 -20.67 -12.53
CA LEU A 29 -12.82 -19.76 -12.77
C LEU A 29 -13.93 -20.49 -13.53
N ASP A 30 -15.16 -19.99 -13.47
CA ASP A 30 -16.30 -20.60 -14.17
C ASP A 30 -16.13 -20.53 -15.71
N PRO A 31 -15.92 -21.66 -16.40
CA PRO A 31 -15.69 -21.69 -17.84
C PRO A 31 -16.96 -21.37 -18.66
N LYS A 32 -18.15 -21.42 -18.06
CA LYS A 32 -19.41 -21.08 -18.75
C LYS A 32 -19.62 -19.58 -18.88
N HIS A 33 -19.12 -18.80 -17.91
CA HIS A 33 -19.35 -17.36 -17.84
C HIS A 33 -18.11 -16.53 -18.17
N VAL A 34 -16.91 -17.04 -17.87
CA VAL A 34 -15.64 -16.34 -18.13
C VAL A 34 -15.08 -16.72 -19.49
N ASP A 35 -15.16 -15.80 -20.45
CA ASP A 35 -14.67 -15.97 -21.81
C ASP A 35 -13.45 -15.06 -22.08
N ALA A 36 -12.30 -15.70 -22.26
CA ALA A 36 -11.05 -15.04 -22.62
C ALA A 36 -11.07 -14.44 -24.05
N VAL A 37 -11.86 -15.03 -24.95
CA VAL A 37 -12.00 -14.56 -26.34
C VAL A 37 -12.73 -13.23 -26.34
N ALA A 38 -13.84 -13.11 -25.60
CA ALA A 38 -14.59 -11.87 -25.45
C ALA A 38 -13.72 -10.70 -24.93
N ILE A 39 -12.86 -10.95 -23.95
CA ILE A 39 -11.90 -9.94 -23.47
C ILE A 39 -10.95 -9.53 -24.60
N THR A 40 -10.37 -10.52 -25.30
CA THR A 40 -9.39 -10.25 -26.36
C THR A 40 -9.98 -9.42 -27.50
N GLN A 41 -11.22 -9.72 -27.92
CA GLN A 41 -11.94 -8.95 -28.95
C GLN A 41 -12.11 -7.48 -28.55
N ARG A 42 -12.53 -7.23 -27.31
CA ARG A 42 -12.70 -5.87 -26.79
C ARG A 42 -11.36 -5.12 -26.69
N VAL A 43 -10.32 -5.79 -26.20
CA VAL A 43 -8.97 -5.20 -26.08
C VAL A 43 -8.46 -4.77 -27.45
N ILE A 44 -8.55 -5.62 -28.47
CA ILE A 44 -8.01 -5.32 -29.82
C ILE A 44 -8.65 -4.10 -30.45
N SER A 45 -9.93 -3.84 -30.17
CA SER A 45 -10.61 -2.64 -30.68
C SER A 45 -10.00 -1.33 -30.17
N GLY A 46 -9.34 -1.36 -29.00
CA GLY A 46 -8.65 -0.21 -28.39
C GLY A 46 -7.13 -0.16 -28.63
N VAL A 47 -6.56 -1.12 -29.38
CA VAL A 47 -5.12 -1.18 -29.65
C VAL A 47 -4.76 -0.26 -30.81
N TYR A 48 -3.71 0.54 -30.62
CA TYR A 48 -3.09 1.37 -31.66
C TYR A 48 -1.67 0.89 -31.97
N GLU A 49 -1.12 1.33 -33.10
CA GLU A 49 0.22 0.94 -33.53
C GLU A 49 1.30 1.51 -32.61
N GLY A 50 2.19 0.65 -32.11
CA GLY A 50 3.26 1.05 -31.19
C GLY A 50 2.91 0.93 -29.71
N VAL A 51 1.71 0.49 -29.34
CA VAL A 51 1.32 0.26 -27.95
C VAL A 51 2.28 -0.71 -27.24
N THR A 52 2.63 -0.41 -26.00
CA THR A 52 3.53 -1.27 -25.22
C THR A 52 2.79 -2.50 -24.68
N THR A 53 3.53 -3.59 -24.49
CA THR A 53 2.97 -4.81 -23.84
C THR A 53 2.51 -4.58 -22.40
N ILE A 54 2.97 -3.52 -21.73
CA ILE A 54 2.53 -3.13 -20.39
C ILE A 54 1.15 -2.45 -20.48
N GLU A 55 0.98 -1.50 -21.39
CA GLU A 55 -0.31 -0.84 -21.64
C GLU A 55 -1.36 -1.84 -22.12
N LEU A 56 -0.98 -2.79 -22.96
CA LEU A 56 -1.87 -3.86 -23.41
C LEU A 56 -2.36 -4.73 -22.24
N ASP A 57 -1.47 -5.10 -21.32
CA ASP A 57 -1.83 -5.86 -20.12
C ASP A 57 -2.74 -5.05 -19.18
N ASN A 58 -2.50 -3.75 -19.05
CA ASN A 58 -3.35 -2.85 -18.26
C ASN A 58 -4.75 -2.72 -18.87
N LEU A 59 -4.84 -2.49 -20.18
CA LEU A 59 -6.10 -2.41 -20.91
C LEU A 59 -6.89 -3.74 -20.80
N ALA A 60 -6.21 -4.88 -20.87
CA ALA A 60 -6.83 -6.18 -20.69
C ALA A 60 -7.37 -6.38 -19.26
N ALA A 61 -6.62 -5.96 -18.24
CA ALA A 61 -7.06 -6.01 -16.86
C ALA A 61 -8.27 -5.09 -16.60
N GLU A 62 -8.25 -3.86 -17.13
CA GLU A 62 -9.37 -2.91 -17.03
C GLU A 62 -10.62 -3.42 -17.76
N THR A 63 -10.44 -3.95 -18.97
CA THR A 63 -11.54 -4.54 -19.76
C THR A 63 -12.18 -5.72 -19.02
N ALA A 64 -11.36 -6.60 -18.43
CA ALA A 64 -11.86 -7.69 -17.60
C ALA A 64 -12.58 -7.14 -16.36
N ALA A 65 -12.06 -6.10 -15.70
CA ALA A 65 -12.72 -5.48 -14.54
C ALA A 65 -14.11 -4.90 -14.90
N TYR A 66 -14.27 -4.29 -16.08
CA TYR A 66 -15.58 -3.83 -16.56
C TYR A 66 -16.58 -4.97 -16.75
N MET A 67 -16.11 -6.19 -17.04
CA MET A 67 -16.95 -7.39 -17.21
C MET A 67 -17.35 -8.04 -15.88
N THR A 68 -16.95 -7.47 -14.73
CA THR A 68 -17.42 -7.91 -13.40
C THR A 68 -18.94 -7.85 -13.28
N THR A 69 -19.61 -6.94 -14.00
CA THR A 69 -21.08 -6.86 -14.06
C THR A 69 -21.74 -8.06 -14.73
N VAL A 70 -21.00 -8.82 -15.55
CA VAL A 70 -21.46 -10.05 -16.18
C VAL A 70 -21.30 -11.23 -15.23
N HIS A 71 -20.10 -11.37 -14.62
CA HIS A 71 -19.82 -12.42 -13.64
C HIS A 71 -18.68 -11.97 -12.69
N PRO A 72 -18.76 -12.26 -11.37
CA PRO A 72 -17.75 -11.82 -10.41
C PRO A 72 -16.34 -12.35 -10.68
N ASP A 73 -16.19 -13.53 -11.27
CA ASP A 73 -14.86 -14.10 -11.59
C ASP A 73 -14.04 -13.25 -12.57
N TYR A 74 -14.68 -12.38 -13.36
CA TYR A 74 -13.95 -11.41 -14.18
C TYR A 74 -13.12 -10.43 -13.33
N ALA A 75 -13.55 -10.11 -12.10
CA ALA A 75 -12.77 -9.29 -11.18
C ALA A 75 -11.51 -10.03 -10.70
N ILE A 76 -11.58 -11.36 -10.53
CA ILE A 76 -10.42 -12.18 -10.18
C ILE A 76 -9.49 -12.26 -11.39
N LEU A 77 -10.01 -12.55 -12.58
CA LEU A 77 -9.23 -12.60 -13.82
C LEU A 77 -8.50 -11.27 -14.10
N ALA A 78 -9.20 -10.15 -13.93
CA ALA A 78 -8.64 -8.81 -14.05
C ALA A 78 -7.45 -8.61 -13.10
N ALA A 79 -7.60 -9.02 -11.84
CA ALA A 79 -6.50 -9.00 -10.88
C ALA A 79 -5.33 -9.85 -11.34
N ARG A 80 -5.60 -11.09 -11.78
CA ARG A 80 -4.55 -12.02 -12.23
C ARG A 80 -3.76 -11.48 -13.41
N ILE A 81 -4.42 -10.79 -14.35
CA ILE A 81 -3.74 -10.11 -15.47
C ILE A 81 -2.82 -9.00 -14.93
N ALA A 82 -3.34 -8.16 -14.03
CA ALA A 82 -2.58 -7.05 -13.44
C ALA A 82 -1.38 -7.53 -12.60
N ILE A 83 -1.57 -8.59 -11.80
CA ILE A 83 -0.51 -9.23 -11.00
C ILE A 83 0.52 -9.90 -11.89
N SER A 84 0.09 -10.61 -12.95
CA SER A 84 1.01 -11.17 -13.95
C SER A 84 1.87 -10.10 -14.61
N ASN A 85 1.30 -8.90 -14.85
CA ASN A 85 2.04 -7.75 -15.34
C ASN A 85 3.03 -7.24 -14.29
N LEU A 86 2.61 -7.10 -13.02
CA LEU A 86 3.47 -6.67 -11.91
C LEU A 86 4.67 -7.60 -11.72
N HIS A 87 4.46 -8.93 -11.75
CA HIS A 87 5.53 -9.91 -11.61
C HIS A 87 6.60 -9.81 -12.70
N LYS A 88 6.24 -9.35 -13.91
CA LYS A 88 7.20 -9.12 -14.99
C LYS A 88 7.97 -7.80 -14.85
N GLN A 89 7.52 -6.89 -13.99
CA GLN A 89 8.12 -5.58 -13.75
C GLN A 89 8.90 -5.52 -12.43
N THR A 90 8.75 -6.52 -11.57
CA THR A 90 9.35 -6.59 -10.23
C THR A 90 10.33 -7.75 -10.13
N LYS A 91 11.38 -7.58 -9.31
CA LYS A 91 12.30 -8.66 -8.98
C LYS A 91 11.54 -9.78 -8.25
N LYS A 92 11.94 -11.04 -8.48
CA LYS A 92 11.30 -12.19 -7.84
C LYS A 92 11.73 -12.30 -6.38
N GLN A 93 13.03 -12.41 -6.12
CA GLN A 93 13.57 -12.60 -4.77
C GLN A 93 13.26 -11.43 -3.84
N PHE A 94 12.82 -11.74 -2.62
CA PHE A 94 12.45 -10.76 -1.61
C PHE A 94 13.67 -10.00 -1.08
N SER A 95 14.76 -10.71 -0.75
CA SER A 95 15.99 -10.06 -0.27
C SER A 95 16.55 -9.03 -1.26
N ALA A 96 16.48 -9.32 -2.56
CA ALA A 96 16.91 -8.39 -3.61
C ALA A 96 16.05 -7.13 -3.71
N VAL A 97 14.76 -7.20 -3.37
CA VAL A 97 13.87 -6.03 -3.30
C VAL A 97 14.17 -5.22 -2.04
N ILE A 98 14.39 -5.89 -0.90
CA ILE A 98 14.79 -5.24 0.35
C ILE A 98 16.11 -4.48 0.19
N ASP A 99 17.07 -5.05 -0.54
CA ASP A 99 18.33 -4.38 -0.86
C ASP A 99 18.13 -3.11 -1.71
N ASP A 100 17.30 -3.17 -2.76
CA ASP A 100 16.96 -1.98 -3.56
C ASP A 100 16.29 -0.87 -2.72
N LEU A 101 15.43 -1.26 -1.78
CA LEU A 101 14.68 -0.33 -0.92
C LEU A 101 15.56 0.30 0.17
N PHE A 102 16.53 -0.46 0.71
CA PHE A 102 17.48 0.04 1.69
C PHE A 102 18.55 0.95 1.04
N ASN A 103 19.06 0.55 -0.12
CA ASN A 103 20.08 1.30 -0.87
C ASN A 103 19.47 2.41 -1.75
N TYR A 104 18.20 2.78 -1.53
CA TYR A 104 17.56 3.82 -2.31
C TYR A 104 18.23 5.19 -2.13
N ILE A 105 18.62 5.79 -3.26
CA ILE A 105 19.13 7.15 -3.34
C ILE A 105 18.07 7.99 -4.05
N ASN A 106 17.67 9.08 -3.39
CA ASN A 106 16.68 9.97 -3.97
C ASN A 106 17.29 10.75 -5.16
N PRO A 107 16.77 10.60 -6.39
CA PRO A 107 17.38 11.17 -7.59
C PRO A 107 17.32 12.71 -7.61
N LYS A 108 16.48 13.34 -6.79
CA LYS A 108 16.34 14.81 -6.76
C LYS A 108 17.41 15.50 -5.93
N ASN A 109 17.93 14.84 -4.89
CA ASN A 109 18.88 15.43 -3.96
C ASN A 109 20.16 14.60 -3.75
N ASN A 110 20.26 13.44 -4.41
CA ASN A 110 21.37 12.48 -4.31
C ASN A 110 21.72 12.07 -2.87
N LYS A 111 20.76 12.11 -1.95
CA LYS A 111 20.92 11.62 -0.59
C LYS A 111 20.35 10.22 -0.45
N GLN A 112 21.01 9.39 0.33
CA GLN A 112 20.49 8.09 0.73
C GLN A 112 19.22 8.32 1.58
N ALA A 113 18.15 7.64 1.20
CA ALA A 113 16.85 7.75 1.84
C ALA A 113 16.27 6.34 1.97
N PRO A 114 16.81 5.51 2.89
CA PRO A 114 16.38 4.12 3.03
C PRO A 114 14.89 4.06 3.33
N MET A 115 14.16 3.20 2.63
CA MET A 115 12.73 2.95 2.89
C MET A 115 12.51 1.84 3.91
N ILE A 116 13.55 1.07 4.17
CA ILE A 116 13.57 -0.07 5.09
C ILE A 116 14.54 0.24 6.23
N SER A 117 14.23 -0.21 7.45
CA SER A 117 15.11 -0.03 8.60
C SER A 117 16.38 -0.87 8.45
N LYS A 118 17.46 -0.43 9.09
CA LYS A 118 18.74 -1.17 9.03
C LYS A 118 18.62 -2.53 9.70
N GLU A 119 17.86 -2.60 10.79
CA GLU A 119 17.61 -3.81 11.57
C GLU A 119 16.92 -4.87 10.70
N LEU A 120 15.87 -4.47 9.94
CA LEU A 120 15.20 -5.38 9.02
C LEU A 120 16.12 -5.81 7.87
N TYR A 121 16.91 -4.89 7.32
CA TYR A 121 17.85 -5.19 6.25
C TYR A 121 18.89 -6.25 6.67
N ASP A 122 19.51 -6.06 7.83
CA ASP A 122 20.51 -6.96 8.39
C ASP A 122 19.90 -8.35 8.69
N LEU A 123 18.68 -8.38 9.25
CA LEU A 123 17.93 -9.61 9.50
C LEU A 123 17.62 -10.38 8.21
N VAL A 124 17.10 -9.69 7.19
CA VAL A 124 16.78 -10.30 5.90
C VAL A 124 18.02 -10.86 5.21
N ASN A 125 19.16 -10.17 5.30
CA ASN A 125 20.41 -10.67 4.75
C ASN A 125 20.90 -11.92 5.48
N LYS A 126 20.79 -11.96 6.80
CA LYS A 126 21.16 -13.11 7.63
C LYS A 126 20.32 -14.36 7.34
N HIS A 127 19.02 -14.21 7.11
CA HIS A 127 18.07 -15.32 6.88
C HIS A 127 17.55 -15.39 5.44
N SER A 128 18.33 -14.88 4.47
CA SER A 128 17.84 -14.64 3.10
C SER A 128 17.33 -15.89 2.39
N GLU A 129 18.00 -17.04 2.52
CA GLU A 129 17.58 -18.28 1.87
C GLU A 129 16.23 -18.79 2.41
N GLU A 130 16.11 -18.87 3.73
CA GLU A 130 14.90 -19.31 4.43
C GLU A 130 13.70 -18.42 4.07
N LEU A 131 13.85 -17.10 4.20
CA LEU A 131 12.79 -16.14 3.92
C LEU A 131 12.38 -16.09 2.44
N ASN A 132 13.35 -16.18 1.51
CA ASN A 132 13.04 -16.24 0.08
C ASN A 132 12.29 -17.52 -0.29
N SER A 133 12.60 -18.64 0.35
CA SER A 133 11.97 -19.93 0.08
C SER A 133 10.57 -20.07 0.67
N ALA A 134 10.30 -19.39 1.81
CA ALA A 134 9.01 -19.40 2.46
C ALA A 134 7.90 -18.68 1.65
N ILE A 135 8.29 -17.76 0.76
CA ILE A 135 7.32 -16.94 0.00
C ILE A 135 6.66 -17.72 -1.14
N VAL A 136 5.33 -17.78 -1.09
CA VAL A 136 4.49 -18.41 -2.13
C VAL A 136 3.86 -17.34 -3.02
N TYR A 137 4.50 -17.05 -4.17
CA TYR A 137 4.03 -16.02 -5.12
C TYR A 137 2.67 -16.32 -5.76
N ASP A 138 2.23 -17.57 -5.78
CA ASP A 138 0.91 -17.93 -6.32
C ASP A 138 -0.24 -17.32 -5.49
N ARG A 139 0.03 -17.01 -4.20
CA ARG A 139 -0.93 -16.32 -3.33
C ARG A 139 -1.24 -14.89 -3.79
N ASP A 140 -0.40 -14.26 -4.61
CA ASP A 140 -0.73 -12.96 -5.22
C ASP A 140 -1.97 -13.06 -6.12
N PHE A 141 -2.17 -14.18 -6.83
CA PHE A 141 -3.31 -14.36 -7.75
C PHE A 141 -4.65 -14.59 -7.07
N SER A 142 -4.67 -14.53 -5.74
CA SER A 142 -5.87 -14.71 -4.92
C SER A 142 -6.69 -13.42 -4.77
N TYR A 143 -6.08 -12.24 -4.97
CA TYR A 143 -6.78 -10.95 -4.88
C TYR A 143 -7.78 -10.75 -6.03
N ASN A 144 -8.80 -9.93 -5.78
CA ASN A 144 -9.62 -9.34 -6.85
C ASN A 144 -9.02 -8.02 -7.33
N TYR A 145 -9.52 -7.50 -8.45
CA TYR A 145 -8.94 -6.34 -9.12
C TYR A 145 -8.87 -5.10 -8.23
N PHE A 146 -9.96 -4.78 -7.52
CA PHE A 146 -10.04 -3.60 -6.67
C PHE A 146 -9.14 -3.71 -5.42
N GLY A 147 -9.05 -4.90 -4.83
CA GLY A 147 -8.14 -5.18 -3.73
C GLY A 147 -6.69 -5.00 -4.15
N PHE A 148 -6.32 -5.57 -5.31
CA PHE A 148 -4.97 -5.41 -5.86
C PHE A 148 -4.66 -3.94 -6.20
N LYS A 149 -5.59 -3.21 -6.84
CA LYS A 149 -5.41 -1.79 -7.17
C LYS A 149 -5.26 -0.91 -5.94
N THR A 150 -5.96 -1.24 -4.85
CA THR A 150 -5.77 -0.57 -3.55
C THR A 150 -4.35 -0.79 -3.03
N LEU A 151 -3.85 -2.04 -3.06
CA LEU A 151 -2.48 -2.35 -2.66
C LEU A 151 -1.45 -1.63 -3.54
N GLU A 152 -1.61 -1.71 -4.86
CA GLU A 152 -0.73 -1.07 -5.84
C GLU A 152 -0.65 0.45 -5.66
N ARG A 153 -1.78 1.09 -5.37
CA ARG A 153 -1.86 2.55 -5.25
C ARG A 153 -1.10 3.08 -4.03
N SER A 154 -1.30 2.46 -2.87
CA SER A 154 -0.87 3.08 -1.60
C SER A 154 0.10 2.23 -0.79
N TYR A 155 0.03 0.90 -0.87
CA TYR A 155 0.70 0.01 0.10
C TYR A 155 2.05 -0.52 -0.38
N LEU A 156 2.16 -0.88 -1.65
CA LEU A 156 3.41 -1.43 -2.21
C LEU A 156 4.46 -0.32 -2.33
N LEU A 157 5.63 -0.53 -1.72
CA LEU A 157 6.72 0.45 -1.79
C LEU A 157 7.21 0.63 -3.24
N ARG A 158 7.61 1.88 -3.53
CA ARG A 158 7.95 2.31 -4.89
C ARG A 158 9.35 2.90 -4.94
N VAL A 159 10.12 2.49 -5.95
CA VAL A 159 11.42 3.07 -6.29
C VAL A 159 11.24 3.91 -7.55
N ASN A 160 11.59 5.20 -7.48
CA ASN A 160 11.47 6.13 -8.61
C ASN A 160 10.07 6.16 -9.25
N GLY A 161 9.03 6.07 -8.43
CA GLY A 161 7.62 6.07 -8.87
C GLY A 161 7.11 4.73 -9.40
N LYS A 162 7.98 3.72 -9.57
CA LYS A 162 7.62 2.37 -10.00
C LYS A 162 7.49 1.45 -8.79
N VAL A 163 6.49 0.57 -8.83
CA VAL A 163 6.27 -0.42 -7.76
C VAL A 163 7.45 -1.40 -7.73
N ALA A 164 8.06 -1.54 -6.56
CA ALA A 164 9.18 -2.46 -6.32
C ALA A 164 8.71 -3.73 -5.61
N GLU A 165 7.79 -3.59 -4.64
CA GLU A 165 7.25 -4.71 -3.88
C GLU A 165 6.12 -5.45 -4.61
N ARG A 166 6.11 -6.78 -4.47
CA ARG A 166 4.92 -7.60 -4.68
C ARG A 166 4.07 -7.65 -3.41
N PRO A 167 2.77 -8.01 -3.48
CA PRO A 167 1.97 -8.20 -2.28
C PRO A 167 2.60 -9.17 -1.29
N GLN A 168 3.19 -10.29 -1.75
CA GLN A 168 3.94 -11.19 -0.85
C GLN A 168 5.14 -10.52 -0.17
N HIS A 169 5.88 -9.65 -0.86
CA HIS A 169 7.01 -8.94 -0.27
C HIS A 169 6.55 -7.98 0.83
N LEU A 170 5.44 -7.27 0.61
CA LEU A 170 4.81 -6.42 1.61
C LEU A 170 4.42 -7.23 2.86
N ILE A 171 3.77 -8.38 2.70
CA ILE A 171 3.33 -9.21 3.84
C ILE A 171 4.54 -9.75 4.60
N MET A 172 5.58 -10.24 3.91
CA MET A 172 6.79 -10.74 4.58
C MET A 172 7.53 -9.61 5.32
N ARG A 173 7.63 -8.41 4.72
CA ARG A 173 8.17 -7.24 5.41
C ARG A 173 7.39 -6.91 6.68
N VAL A 174 6.06 -6.94 6.63
CA VAL A 174 5.23 -6.67 7.79
C VAL A 174 5.44 -7.70 8.89
N ALA A 175 5.45 -8.99 8.54
CA ALA A 175 5.66 -10.06 9.50
C ALA A 175 7.03 -9.94 10.19
N LEU A 176 8.10 -9.71 9.42
CA LEU A 176 9.44 -9.48 9.97
C LEU A 176 9.53 -8.18 10.78
N GLY A 177 8.83 -7.14 10.36
CA GLY A 177 8.77 -5.87 11.09
C GLY A 177 8.07 -5.99 12.45
N ILE A 178 7.20 -6.99 12.64
CA ILE A 178 6.51 -7.26 13.90
C ILE A 178 7.34 -8.18 14.80
N HIS A 179 7.87 -9.27 14.23
CA HIS A 179 8.49 -10.36 15.00
C HIS A 179 10.00 -10.24 15.17
N GLY A 180 10.67 -9.40 14.38
CA GLY A 180 12.11 -9.20 14.47
C GLY A 180 12.89 -10.50 14.27
N GLU A 181 13.75 -10.86 15.23
CA GLU A 181 14.62 -12.04 15.13
C GLU A 181 13.87 -13.39 15.25
N ASP A 182 12.59 -13.40 15.64
CA ASP A 182 11.77 -14.61 15.67
C ASP A 182 11.22 -14.95 14.27
N ILE A 183 12.05 -15.65 13.50
CA ILE A 183 11.75 -16.05 12.11
C ILE A 183 10.59 -17.05 12.04
N GLU A 184 10.43 -17.92 13.03
CA GLU A 184 9.37 -18.93 13.05
C GLU A 184 7.99 -18.23 13.15
N SER A 185 7.84 -17.32 14.12
CA SER A 185 6.62 -16.51 14.28
C SER A 185 6.37 -15.57 13.09
N ALA A 186 7.44 -15.05 12.47
CA ALA A 186 7.34 -14.25 11.25
C ALA A 186 6.78 -15.07 10.08
N ILE A 187 7.26 -16.30 9.87
CA ILE A 187 6.77 -17.18 8.80
C ILE A 187 5.33 -17.64 9.08
N GLU A 188 4.98 -17.93 10.33
CA GLU A 188 3.60 -18.24 10.73
C GLU A 188 2.66 -17.08 10.36
N THR A 189 3.02 -15.87 10.79
CA THR A 189 2.24 -14.65 10.50
C THR A 189 2.14 -14.38 9.01
N TYR A 190 3.24 -14.55 8.27
CA TYR A 190 3.24 -14.44 6.81
C TYR A 190 2.24 -15.41 6.17
N ASN A 191 2.21 -16.68 6.61
CA ASN A 191 1.28 -17.68 6.08
C ASN A 191 -0.17 -17.28 6.36
N LEU A 192 -0.50 -16.94 7.61
CA LEU A 192 -1.86 -16.55 7.99
C LEU A 192 -2.35 -15.31 7.23
N MET A 193 -1.50 -14.29 7.08
CA MET A 193 -1.84 -13.07 6.34
C MET A 193 -1.94 -13.30 4.83
N SER A 194 -1.01 -14.04 4.23
CA SER A 194 -1.00 -14.29 2.78
C SER A 194 -2.10 -15.24 2.33
N GLU A 195 -2.60 -16.10 3.23
CA GLU A 195 -3.80 -16.91 3.05
C GLU A 195 -5.10 -16.15 3.39
N ARG A 196 -4.97 -14.91 3.90
CA ARG A 196 -6.07 -13.98 4.20
C ARG A 196 -6.96 -14.40 5.38
N PHE A 197 -6.39 -15.10 6.36
CA PHE A 197 -7.08 -15.33 7.63
C PHE A 197 -7.31 -14.04 8.43
N PHE A 198 -6.35 -13.12 8.35
CA PHE A 198 -6.48 -11.77 8.92
C PHE A 198 -5.61 -10.76 8.15
N THR A 199 -5.75 -9.48 8.48
CA THR A 199 -4.85 -8.42 8.04
C THR A 199 -4.58 -7.47 9.20
N HIS A 200 -3.37 -6.93 9.29
CA HIS A 200 -3.10 -5.79 10.17
C HIS A 200 -3.70 -4.50 9.61
N ALA A 201 -3.84 -3.51 10.49
CA ALA A 201 -4.33 -2.19 10.12
C ALA A 201 -3.35 -1.47 9.17
N SER A 202 -3.87 -0.50 8.41
CA SER A 202 -3.10 0.23 7.40
C SER A 202 -1.76 0.80 7.89
N PRO A 203 -1.64 1.43 9.08
CA PRO A 203 -0.35 1.96 9.55
C PRO A 203 0.70 0.88 9.72
N THR A 204 0.31 -0.31 10.19
CA THR A 204 1.21 -1.46 10.29
C THR A 204 1.66 -1.91 8.89
N LEU A 205 0.75 -2.00 7.92
CA LEU A 205 1.10 -2.38 6.54
C LEU A 205 2.06 -1.37 5.87
N PHE A 206 1.89 -0.08 6.15
CA PHE A 206 2.76 0.98 5.63
C PHE A 206 4.13 0.99 6.29
N ASN A 207 4.17 0.87 7.62
CA ASN A 207 5.35 1.28 8.39
C ASN A 207 6.11 0.13 9.07
N ALA A 208 5.56 -1.08 9.11
CA ALA A 208 6.31 -2.21 9.65
C ALA A 208 7.58 -2.46 8.82
N GLY A 209 8.72 -2.55 9.50
CA GLY A 209 10.04 -2.72 8.90
C GLY A 209 10.64 -1.47 8.25
N THR A 210 10.05 -0.28 8.44
CA THR A 210 10.61 1.00 7.92
C THR A 210 11.40 1.74 9.01
N PRO A 211 12.22 2.76 8.67
CA PRO A 211 13.07 3.45 9.66
C PRO A 211 12.33 4.15 10.80
N GLN A 212 11.05 4.49 10.62
CA GLN A 212 10.21 5.09 11.66
C GLN A 212 8.87 4.32 11.71
N PRO A 213 8.83 3.17 12.40
CA PRO A 213 7.72 2.24 12.33
C PRO A 213 6.53 2.69 13.18
N GLN A 214 5.80 3.72 12.73
CA GLN A 214 4.55 4.12 13.37
C GLN A 214 3.41 3.15 12.99
N MET A 215 3.24 2.10 13.78
CA MET A 215 2.30 1.01 13.48
C MET A 215 0.90 1.21 14.07
N SER A 216 0.71 2.24 14.90
CA SER A 216 -0.56 2.58 15.53
C SER A 216 -1.13 3.88 14.94
N SER A 217 -2.40 3.85 14.52
CA SER A 217 -3.08 5.04 13.99
C SER A 217 -3.84 5.85 15.02
N CYS A 218 -4.41 5.23 16.05
CA CYS A 218 -5.44 5.89 16.85
C CYS A 218 -4.91 6.28 18.24
N PHE A 219 -5.06 7.56 18.58
CA PHE A 219 -4.59 8.12 19.85
C PHE A 219 -5.73 8.80 20.59
N LEU A 220 -5.80 8.57 21.89
CA LEU A 220 -6.66 9.32 22.80
C LEU A 220 -5.78 10.31 23.56
N VAL A 221 -6.10 11.59 23.44
CA VAL A 221 -5.35 12.67 24.07
C VAL A 221 -6.24 13.35 25.10
N ALA A 222 -5.66 13.59 26.28
CA ALA A 222 -6.26 14.40 27.32
C ALA A 222 -5.78 15.83 27.18
N MET A 223 -6.69 16.79 27.24
CA MET A 223 -6.29 18.18 27.44
C MET A 223 -5.55 18.31 28.78
N GLN A 224 -4.30 18.76 28.75
CA GLN A 224 -3.40 18.70 29.91
C GLN A 224 -3.90 19.55 31.10
N ASP A 225 -4.35 20.77 30.82
CA ASP A 225 -4.82 21.71 31.84
C ASP A 225 -5.74 22.77 31.23
N ASP A 226 -6.57 23.42 32.06
CA ASP A 226 -7.40 24.57 31.68
C ASP A 226 -6.60 25.88 31.68
N SER A 227 -5.52 25.90 30.91
CA SER A 227 -4.58 27.00 30.78
C SER A 227 -4.09 27.14 29.34
N ILE A 228 -3.58 28.33 28.98
CA ILE A 228 -3.02 28.56 27.63
C ILE A 228 -1.82 27.62 27.38
N GLU A 229 -0.96 27.43 28.37
CA GLU A 229 0.18 26.51 28.28
C GLU A 229 -0.31 25.07 28.02
N GLY A 230 -1.23 24.57 28.84
CA GLY A 230 -1.81 23.23 28.65
C GLY A 230 -2.51 23.05 27.29
N ILE A 231 -3.22 24.06 26.81
CA ILE A 231 -3.88 24.04 25.49
C ILE A 231 -2.85 23.96 24.36
N TYR A 232 -1.80 24.77 24.38
CA TYR A 232 -0.80 24.80 23.30
C TYR A 232 0.16 23.61 23.34
N ASP A 233 0.46 23.05 24.52
CA ASP A 233 1.21 21.80 24.62
C ASP A 233 0.41 20.61 24.09
N THR A 234 -0.90 20.57 24.41
CA THR A 234 -1.82 19.58 23.83
C THR A 234 -1.90 19.74 22.31
N LEU A 235 -1.97 20.98 21.80
CA LEU A 235 -1.97 21.26 20.36
C LEU A 235 -0.69 20.78 19.68
N LYS A 236 0.48 21.05 20.26
CA LYS A 236 1.78 20.56 19.78
C LYS A 236 1.81 19.04 19.73
N GLN A 237 1.33 18.37 20.77
CA GLN A 237 1.24 16.91 20.80
C GLN A 237 0.34 16.39 19.69
N CYS A 238 -0.83 16.99 19.49
CA CYS A 238 -1.72 16.62 18.38
C CYS A 238 -1.06 16.82 17.01
N ALA A 239 -0.32 17.90 16.81
CA ALA A 239 0.41 18.14 15.57
C ALA A 239 1.50 17.09 15.32
N LEU A 240 2.25 16.69 16.36
CA LEU A 240 3.28 15.66 16.27
C LEU A 240 2.70 14.27 15.96
N ILE A 241 1.55 13.92 16.56
CA ILE A 241 0.84 12.67 16.24
C ILE A 241 0.33 12.71 14.79
N SER A 242 -0.31 13.82 14.38
CA SER A 242 -0.84 14.01 13.02
C SER A 242 0.24 13.92 11.94
N LYS A 243 1.45 14.45 12.22
CA LYS A 243 2.63 14.33 11.33
C LYS A 243 2.93 12.89 10.93
N THR A 244 2.62 11.92 11.80
CA THR A 244 2.81 10.49 11.55
C THR A 244 1.54 9.78 11.08
N ALA A 245 0.58 10.54 10.55
CA ALA A 245 -0.74 10.09 10.10
C ALA A 245 -1.59 9.42 11.21
N GLY A 246 -1.40 9.84 12.46
CA GLY A 246 -2.22 9.39 13.58
C GLY A 246 -3.55 10.15 13.68
N GLY A 247 -4.66 9.42 13.76
CA GLY A 247 -5.99 9.94 14.12
C GLY A 247 -6.11 10.15 15.63
N ILE A 248 -6.83 11.20 16.02
CA ILE A 248 -6.85 11.68 17.42
C ILE A 248 -8.29 11.86 17.91
N GLY A 249 -8.60 11.25 19.06
CA GLY A 249 -9.72 11.62 19.90
C GLY A 249 -9.22 12.48 21.06
N LEU A 250 -9.59 13.76 21.09
CA LEU A 250 -9.20 14.70 22.15
C LEU A 250 -10.39 15.00 23.06
N HIS A 251 -10.28 14.70 24.35
CA HIS A 251 -11.28 15.18 25.30
C HIS A 251 -10.95 16.59 25.79
N ILE A 252 -11.98 17.45 25.86
CA ILE A 252 -11.84 18.88 26.20
C ILE A 252 -12.76 19.31 27.35
N HIS A 253 -13.29 18.35 28.11
CA HIS A 253 -14.31 18.59 29.14
C HIS A 253 -13.81 19.43 30.33
N ASN A 254 -12.49 19.50 30.52
CA ASN A 254 -11.84 20.31 31.56
C ASN A 254 -11.62 21.78 31.15
N ILE A 255 -11.86 22.17 29.90
CA ILE A 255 -11.73 23.57 29.47
C ILE A 255 -12.94 24.40 29.90
N ARG A 256 -12.68 25.57 30.49
CA ARG A 256 -13.73 26.50 30.94
C ARG A 256 -14.63 26.99 29.80
N SER A 257 -15.90 27.23 30.12
CA SER A 257 -16.91 27.77 29.20
C SER A 257 -16.72 29.26 28.87
N THR A 258 -17.44 29.75 27.87
CA THR A 258 -17.51 31.19 27.55
C THR A 258 -18.07 31.97 28.74
N GLY A 259 -17.47 33.13 29.04
CA GLY A 259 -17.88 33.98 30.16
C GLY A 259 -17.24 33.62 31.51
N SER A 260 -16.56 32.48 31.62
CA SER A 260 -15.84 32.10 32.85
C SER A 260 -14.70 33.09 33.15
N TYR A 261 -14.51 33.41 34.43
CA TYR A 261 -13.50 34.37 34.89
C TYR A 261 -12.06 33.88 34.62
N ILE A 262 -11.15 34.81 34.30
CA ILE A 262 -9.72 34.53 34.14
C ILE A 262 -8.94 35.34 35.18
N ALA A 263 -8.52 34.66 36.24
CA ALA A 263 -7.60 35.20 37.23
C ALA A 263 -6.22 35.40 36.54
N GLY A 264 -5.81 36.66 36.36
CA GLY A 264 -4.58 37.03 35.66
C GLY A 264 -4.77 38.19 34.69
N THR A 265 -5.68 38.04 33.73
CA THR A 265 -6.03 39.12 32.77
C THR A 265 -7.23 39.96 33.21
N ASN A 266 -7.90 39.55 34.29
CA ASN A 266 -9.16 40.14 34.78
C ASN A 266 -10.26 40.20 33.68
N GLY A 267 -10.18 39.28 32.72
CA GLY A 267 -11.11 39.17 31.60
C GLY A 267 -12.02 37.95 31.72
N THR A 268 -12.84 37.74 30.69
CA THR A 268 -13.71 36.58 30.54
C THR A 268 -13.21 35.67 29.43
N SER A 269 -13.39 34.36 29.61
CA SER A 269 -13.04 33.34 28.61
C SER A 269 -13.92 33.45 27.38
N ASN A 270 -13.31 33.24 26.20
CA ASN A 270 -14.06 33.08 24.94
C ASN A 270 -14.63 31.66 24.77
N GLY A 271 -14.30 30.73 25.68
CA GLY A 271 -14.76 29.35 25.70
C GLY A 271 -14.11 28.45 24.63
N ILE A 272 -14.72 27.28 24.41
CA ILE A 272 -14.12 26.20 23.61
C ILE A 272 -14.13 26.46 22.09
N ILE A 273 -15.06 27.25 21.56
CA ILE A 273 -15.22 27.40 20.10
C ILE A 273 -13.98 28.04 19.45
N PRO A 274 -13.43 29.16 19.96
CA PRO A 274 -12.17 29.71 19.42
C PRO A 274 -10.98 28.77 19.57
N MET A 275 -10.90 28.03 20.68
CA MET A 275 -9.85 27.02 20.88
C MET A 275 -9.96 25.92 19.81
N ILE A 276 -11.15 25.36 19.58
CA ILE A 276 -11.39 24.32 18.58
C ILE A 276 -11.03 24.83 17.17
N ARG A 277 -11.24 26.11 16.86
CA ARG A 277 -10.80 26.69 15.56
C ARG A 277 -9.28 26.60 15.37
N VAL A 278 -8.48 26.74 16.44
CA VAL A 278 -7.02 26.57 16.38
C VAL A 278 -6.65 25.12 16.08
N PHE A 279 -7.27 24.15 16.77
CA PHE A 279 -7.08 22.72 16.49
C PHE A 279 -7.52 22.37 15.06
N ASN A 280 -8.65 22.89 14.60
CA ASN A 280 -9.14 22.70 13.24
C ASN A 280 -8.15 23.22 12.19
N ASN A 281 -7.60 24.42 12.37
CA ASN A 281 -6.62 24.97 11.46
C ASN A 281 -5.31 24.16 11.46
N THR A 282 -4.92 23.63 12.62
CA THR A 282 -3.76 22.74 12.74
C THR A 282 -4.00 21.42 11.99
N ALA A 283 -5.19 20.83 12.13
CA ALA A 283 -5.56 19.60 11.42
C ALA A 283 -5.62 19.78 9.89
N ARG A 284 -5.94 20.98 9.41
CA ARG A 284 -5.92 21.30 7.97
C ARG A 284 -4.52 21.60 7.43
N TYR A 285 -3.59 21.95 8.31
CA TYR A 285 -2.21 22.24 7.95
C TYR A 285 -1.34 20.98 7.89
N SER A 286 -1.56 20.05 8.82
CA SER A 286 -0.81 18.80 8.97
C SER A 286 -1.02 17.82 7.83
#